data_AF-A0A9P9XTE7-F1
#
_entry.id   AF-A0A9P9XTE7-F1
#
_cell.length_a   1.000
_cell.length_b   1.000
_cell.length_c   1.000
_cell.angle_alpha   90.00
_cell.angle_beta   90.00
_cell.angle_gamma   90.00
#
_symmetry.space_group_name_H-M   'P 1'
#
loop_
_entity.id
_entity.type
_entity.pdbx_description
1 polymer ?
#
loop_
_entity_poly.entity_id
_entity_poly.type
_entity_poly.pdbx_seq_one_letter_code
_entity_poly.pdbx_strand_id
1 'polypeptide(L)'
;PRTERRPTGHVLTLGGRAVERQEQPQEGGEEGQEEGGGGKGAAAAEEEVYTGPGEILHRAMLDEEAVRRFETRLEASRGSCLLCRVEGGRPFDHAAATCPRRWPWIRAKAKTLQACRDAGRPWIAQFAACYRCYMPQLICTMADPEARATAEEDGVGECRFRDMVMPLCYGAFFRAGPRALIKKHFPRAFKNIDDYMHWLGESSELGGAPCVQAARVADVLLREIET
;
A
#
# COMPACT_ATOMS: atom_id res chain seq x y z
N PRO A 1 -26.53 -0.70 12.22
CA PRO A 1 -26.10 -1.60 11.12
C PRO A 1 -27.18 -2.63 10.79
N ARG A 2 -27.75 -2.59 9.59
CA ARG A 2 -28.62 -3.66 9.10
C ARG A 2 -27.70 -4.80 8.65
N THR A 3 -27.49 -5.78 9.52
CA THR A 3 -26.81 -7.03 9.13
C THR A 3 -27.80 -7.87 8.33
N GLU A 4 -27.51 -8.09 7.05
CA GLU A 4 -28.24 -9.09 6.26
C GLU A 4 -28.14 -10.43 7.01
N ARG A 5 -29.26 -11.13 7.16
CA ARG A 5 -29.23 -12.46 7.77
C ARG A 5 -28.50 -13.42 6.83
N ARG A 6 -27.55 -14.18 7.40
CA ARG A 6 -26.92 -15.30 6.70
C ARG A 6 -28.02 -16.21 6.12
N PRO A 7 -28.04 -16.45 4.80
CA PRO A 7 -28.96 -17.40 4.20
C PRO A 7 -28.80 -18.77 4.88
N THR A 8 -29.90 -19.48 5.13
CA THR A 8 -29.86 -20.88 5.55
C THR A 8 -29.15 -21.67 4.45
N GLY A 9 -27.96 -22.17 4.74
CA GLY A 9 -27.09 -22.79 3.73
C GLY A 9 -27.77 -23.99 3.08
N HIS A 10 -27.85 -23.99 1.75
CA HIS A 10 -27.85 -25.25 1.02
C HIS A 10 -26.45 -25.83 1.13
N VAL A 11 -26.35 -27.06 1.64
CA VAL A 11 -25.11 -27.84 1.57
C VAL A 11 -24.80 -28.01 0.08
N LEU A 12 -23.79 -27.30 -0.42
CA LEU A 12 -23.19 -27.62 -1.71
C LEU A 12 -22.44 -28.93 -1.49
N THR A 13 -23.09 -30.04 -1.84
CA THR A 13 -22.44 -31.34 -1.96
C THR A 13 -21.44 -31.24 -3.12
N LEU A 14 -20.20 -30.90 -2.79
CA LEU A 14 -19.08 -31.21 -3.67
C LEU A 14 -19.08 -32.74 -3.82
N GLY A 15 -19.37 -33.21 -5.04
CA GLY A 15 -19.46 -34.63 -5.36
C GLY A 15 -18.23 -35.37 -4.87
N GLY A 16 -18.43 -36.25 -3.90
CA GLY A 16 -17.38 -37.00 -3.24
C GLY A 16 -16.61 -37.87 -4.24
N ARG A 17 -15.29 -37.70 -4.26
CA ARG A 17 -14.38 -38.82 -4.52
C ARG A 17 -13.89 -39.31 -3.16
N ALA A 18 -14.39 -40.46 -2.74
CA ALA A 18 -13.94 -41.15 -1.56
C ALA A 18 -12.42 -41.39 -1.69
N VAL A 19 -11.64 -40.80 -0.80
CA VAL A 19 -10.27 -41.28 -0.53
C VAL A 19 -10.44 -42.40 0.48
N GLU A 20 -10.34 -43.64 0.00
CA GLU A 20 -10.23 -44.81 0.86
C GLU A 20 -9.01 -44.65 1.79
N ARG A 21 -9.29 -44.43 3.07
CA ARG A 21 -8.31 -44.53 4.14
C ARG A 21 -8.19 -46.01 4.48
N GLN A 22 -7.14 -46.66 4.00
CA GLN A 22 -6.80 -48.02 4.44
C GLN A 22 -6.41 -48.00 5.92
N GLU A 23 -7.20 -48.69 6.74
CA GLU A 23 -6.80 -49.15 8.07
C GLU A 23 -5.81 -50.33 7.93
N GLN A 24 -4.71 -50.28 8.65
CA GLN A 24 -3.90 -51.46 9.00
C GLN A 24 -3.61 -51.45 10.52
N PRO A 25 -3.47 -52.63 11.15
CA PRO A 25 -3.76 -52.83 12.58
C PRO A 25 -2.57 -52.57 13.51
N GLN A 26 -2.91 -52.35 14.78
CA GLN A 26 -2.03 -52.20 15.95
C GLN A 26 -1.35 -53.50 16.41
N GLU A 27 -0.11 -53.38 16.88
CA GLU A 27 0.51 -54.05 18.04
C GLU A 27 1.55 -53.04 18.59
N GLY A 28 1.78 -52.73 19.87
CA GLY A 28 1.34 -53.15 21.20
C GLY A 28 2.46 -52.74 22.19
N GLY A 29 2.12 -52.19 23.37
CA GLY A 29 3.02 -52.14 24.55
C GLY A 29 3.57 -50.78 25.03
N GLU A 30 2.87 -50.18 26.03
CA GLU A 30 3.29 -49.64 27.36
C GLU A 30 4.64 -48.89 27.52
N GLU A 31 4.87 -47.88 28.38
CA GLU A 31 4.15 -47.09 29.39
C GLU A 31 5.10 -45.92 29.77
N GLY A 32 4.60 -44.77 30.25
CA GLY A 32 5.45 -43.70 30.79
C GLY A 32 4.76 -42.35 30.98
N GLN A 33 4.23 -42.16 32.17
CA GLN A 33 3.49 -41.00 32.68
C GLN A 33 4.45 -39.89 33.16
N GLU A 34 4.18 -38.61 32.83
CA GLU A 34 4.44 -37.48 33.74
C GLU A 34 3.74 -36.19 33.29
N GLU A 35 3.16 -35.50 34.27
CA GLU A 35 2.33 -34.29 34.16
C GLU A 35 3.15 -33.02 33.92
N GLY A 36 2.53 -32.02 33.29
CA GLY A 36 3.08 -30.65 33.26
C GLY A 36 2.16 -29.67 32.54
N GLY A 37 1.39 -28.92 33.33
CA GLY A 37 0.38 -27.97 32.85
C GLY A 37 0.90 -26.93 31.86
N GLY A 38 0.09 -26.67 30.83
CA GLY A 38 0.25 -25.58 29.89
C GLY A 38 -1.11 -24.92 29.65
N GLY A 39 -1.24 -23.68 30.11
CA GLY A 39 -2.48 -22.93 30.14
C GLY A 39 -3.21 -22.95 28.79
N LYS A 40 -4.51 -23.28 28.86
CA LYS A 40 -5.47 -23.00 27.79
C LYS A 40 -5.57 -21.49 27.62
N GLY A 41 -4.69 -20.92 26.80
CA GLY A 41 -4.96 -19.66 26.14
C GLY A 41 -6.15 -19.88 25.24
N ALA A 42 -7.34 -19.54 25.73
CA ALA A 42 -8.52 -19.42 24.90
C ALA A 42 -8.21 -18.35 23.85
N ALA A 43 -7.82 -18.78 22.66
CA ALA A 43 -7.88 -17.94 21.48
C ALA A 43 -9.33 -17.48 21.38
N ALA A 44 -9.58 -16.22 21.70
CA ALA A 44 -10.86 -15.58 21.46
C ALA A 44 -11.13 -15.78 19.97
N ALA A 45 -12.09 -16.66 19.65
CA ALA A 45 -12.62 -16.75 18.32
C ALA A 45 -13.19 -15.37 18.02
N GLU A 46 -12.50 -14.58 17.19
CA GLU A 46 -13.08 -13.38 16.63
C GLU A 46 -14.36 -13.83 15.92
N GLU A 47 -15.50 -13.38 16.43
CA GLU A 47 -16.80 -13.66 15.84
C GLU A 47 -16.81 -12.97 14.47
N GLU A 48 -16.48 -13.71 13.41
CA GLU A 48 -16.58 -13.22 12.04
C GLU A 48 -18.06 -12.93 11.74
N VAL A 49 -18.41 -11.66 11.87
CA VAL A 49 -19.77 -11.16 11.59
C VAL A 49 -20.04 -11.39 10.11
N TYR A 50 -21.11 -12.15 9.82
CA TYR A 50 -21.56 -12.36 8.45
C TYR A 50 -21.83 -11.02 7.77
N THR A 51 -20.97 -10.68 6.82
CA THR A 51 -21.08 -9.49 5.99
C THR A 51 -21.84 -9.91 4.73
N GLY A 52 -23.08 -9.44 4.60
CA GLY A 52 -23.91 -9.80 3.46
C GLY A 52 -23.37 -9.25 2.13
N PRO A 53 -23.73 -9.84 0.98
CA PRO A 53 -23.27 -9.38 -0.34
C PRO A 53 -23.44 -7.87 -0.57
N GLY A 54 -24.52 -7.28 -0.05
CA GLY A 54 -24.75 -5.83 -0.16
C GLY A 54 -23.68 -4.99 0.52
N GLU A 55 -23.23 -5.37 1.71
CA GLU A 55 -22.18 -4.66 2.44
C GLU A 55 -20.81 -4.87 1.80
N ILE A 56 -20.53 -6.09 1.29
CA ILE A 56 -19.29 -6.37 0.54
C ILE A 56 -19.20 -5.48 -0.71
N LEU A 57 -20.28 -5.41 -1.49
CA LEU A 57 -20.34 -4.57 -2.70
C LEU A 57 -20.24 -3.09 -2.36
N HIS A 58 -20.94 -2.63 -1.32
CA HIS A 58 -20.85 -1.25 -0.86
C HIS A 58 -19.42 -0.90 -0.44
N ARG A 59 -18.74 -1.79 0.29
CA ARG A 59 -17.36 -1.59 0.69
C ARG A 59 -16.42 -1.52 -0.52
N ALA A 60 -16.57 -2.45 -1.46
CA ALA A 60 -15.80 -2.46 -2.71
C ALA A 60 -15.99 -1.15 -3.51
N MET A 61 -17.22 -0.64 -3.59
CA MET A 61 -17.50 0.66 -4.23
C MET A 61 -16.79 1.82 -3.54
N LEU A 62 -16.81 1.89 -2.21
CA LEU A 62 -16.13 2.95 -1.45
C LEU A 62 -14.60 2.88 -1.62
N ASP A 63 -14.08 1.66 -1.64
CA ASP A 63 -12.66 1.37 -1.82
C ASP A 63 -12.19 1.79 -3.22
N GLU A 64 -12.92 1.44 -4.29
CA GLU A 64 -12.67 1.92 -5.64
C GLU A 64 -12.74 3.46 -5.76
N GLU A 65 -13.76 4.07 -5.16
CA GLU A 65 -13.95 5.53 -5.20
C GLU A 65 -12.78 6.27 -4.54
N ALA A 66 -12.22 5.72 -3.45
CA ALA A 66 -11.04 6.31 -2.80
C ALA A 66 -9.81 6.33 -3.75
N VAL A 67 -9.59 5.24 -4.49
CA VAL A 67 -8.51 5.15 -5.50
C VAL A 67 -8.77 6.12 -6.65
N ARG A 68 -9.99 6.14 -7.22
CA ARG A 68 -10.37 7.04 -8.33
C ARG A 68 -10.21 8.50 -7.97
N ARG A 69 -10.57 8.89 -6.75
CA ARG A 69 -10.39 10.26 -6.26
C ARG A 69 -8.92 10.64 -6.17
N PHE A 70 -8.08 9.75 -5.67
CA PHE A 70 -6.65 10.00 -5.59
C PHE A 70 -6.04 10.16 -6.99
N GLU A 71 -6.40 9.27 -7.92
CA GLU A 71 -5.98 9.35 -9.32
C GLU A 71 -6.42 10.68 -9.96
N THR A 72 -7.69 11.07 -9.79
CA THR A 72 -8.22 12.35 -10.29
C THR A 72 -7.40 13.56 -9.80
N ARG A 73 -6.98 13.56 -8.53
CA ARG A 73 -6.14 14.64 -7.98
C ARG A 73 -4.73 14.66 -8.56
N LEU A 74 -4.17 13.48 -8.82
CA LEU A 74 -2.91 13.37 -9.53
C LEU A 74 -3.06 13.96 -10.93
N GLU A 75 -4.11 13.61 -11.68
CA GLU A 75 -4.42 14.20 -12.99
C GLU A 75 -4.52 15.72 -12.95
N ALA A 76 -5.30 16.26 -12.01
CA ALA A 76 -5.46 17.70 -11.85
C ALA A 76 -4.14 18.42 -11.54
N SER A 77 -3.18 17.71 -10.94
CA SER A 77 -1.87 18.24 -10.59
C SER A 77 -0.80 18.01 -11.66
N ARG A 78 -1.12 17.31 -12.75
CA ARG A 78 -0.16 17.05 -13.85
C ARG A 78 0.28 18.37 -14.49
N GLY A 79 1.55 18.40 -14.89
CA GLY A 79 2.18 19.60 -15.46
C GLY A 79 2.66 20.61 -14.41
N SER A 80 2.37 20.42 -13.12
CA SER A 80 2.88 21.24 -12.03
C SER A 80 3.97 20.54 -11.21
N CYS A 81 4.90 21.32 -10.65
CA CYS A 81 5.95 20.84 -9.78
C CYS A 81 5.43 20.73 -8.35
N LEU A 82 5.03 19.52 -7.96
CA LEU A 82 4.48 19.27 -6.63
C LEU A 82 5.45 19.56 -5.48
N LEU A 83 6.77 19.49 -5.71
CA LEU A 83 7.77 19.94 -4.75
C LEU A 83 7.65 21.44 -4.47
N CYS A 84 7.67 22.27 -5.52
CA CYS A 84 7.53 23.71 -5.37
C CYS A 84 6.16 24.07 -4.81
N ARG A 85 5.10 23.37 -5.24
CA ARG A 85 3.74 23.59 -4.77
C ARG A 85 3.60 23.33 -3.27
N VAL A 86 4.10 22.20 -2.76
CA VAL A 86 4.03 21.88 -1.32
C VAL A 86 4.96 22.75 -0.47
N GLU A 87 6.08 23.20 -1.04
CA GLU A 87 6.99 24.12 -0.35
C GLU A 87 6.51 25.57 -0.33
N GLY A 88 5.46 25.90 -1.10
CA GLY A 88 4.94 27.26 -1.25
C GLY A 88 5.84 28.15 -2.13
N GLY A 89 6.72 27.55 -2.93
CA GLY A 89 7.55 28.26 -3.90
C GLY A 89 6.79 28.57 -5.18
N ARG A 90 6.79 29.84 -5.60
CA ARG A 90 6.33 30.26 -6.93
C ARG A 90 7.54 30.59 -7.82
N PRO A 91 7.49 30.29 -9.14
CA PRO A 91 6.44 29.57 -9.86
C PRO A 91 6.49 28.05 -9.63
N PHE A 92 5.34 27.38 -9.69
CA PHE A 92 5.24 25.90 -9.66
C PHE A 92 4.78 25.30 -10.99
N ASP A 93 4.49 26.12 -12.00
CA ASP A 93 4.06 25.70 -13.34
C ASP A 93 5.25 25.27 -14.20
N HIS A 94 5.91 24.19 -13.77
CA HIS A 94 7.01 23.56 -14.49
C HIS A 94 7.06 22.07 -14.16
N ALA A 95 7.68 21.28 -15.05
CA ALA A 95 7.88 19.86 -14.81
C ALA A 95 8.84 19.60 -13.65
N ALA A 96 8.60 18.54 -12.87
CA ALA A 96 9.53 18.10 -11.82
C ALA A 96 10.94 17.84 -12.37
N ALA A 97 11.04 17.33 -13.61
CA ALA A 97 12.29 17.08 -14.31
C ALA A 97 13.11 18.35 -14.60
N THR A 98 12.47 19.50 -14.80
CA THR A 98 13.15 20.78 -15.05
C THR A 98 13.33 21.63 -13.79
N CYS A 99 12.73 21.21 -12.66
CA CYS A 99 12.84 21.92 -11.40
C CYS A 99 14.31 22.05 -10.95
N PRO A 100 14.81 23.26 -10.62
CA PRO A 100 16.18 23.45 -10.14
C PRO A 100 16.39 22.83 -8.74
N ARG A 101 15.31 22.69 -7.97
CA ARG A 101 15.31 22.12 -6.61
C ARG A 101 15.09 20.60 -6.60
N ARG A 102 15.19 19.92 -7.74
CA ARG A 102 14.96 18.46 -7.83
C ARG A 102 16.06 17.61 -7.17
N TRP A 103 17.29 18.11 -7.15
CA TRP A 103 18.43 17.27 -6.75
C TRP A 103 18.40 16.80 -5.28
N PRO A 104 17.99 17.61 -4.29
CA PRO A 104 17.86 17.15 -2.90
C PRO A 104 17.00 15.90 -2.72
N TRP A 105 15.78 15.86 -3.28
CA TRP A 105 14.91 14.69 -3.13
C TRP A 105 15.42 13.48 -3.92
N ILE A 106 16.03 13.70 -5.09
CA ILE A 106 16.67 12.64 -5.87
C ILE A 106 17.83 12.00 -5.08
N ARG A 107 18.65 12.82 -4.41
CA ARG A 107 19.74 12.33 -3.55
C ARG A 107 19.21 11.59 -2.32
N ALA A 108 18.16 12.09 -1.67
CA ALA A 108 17.52 11.40 -0.56
C ALA A 108 16.97 10.03 -0.99
N LYS A 109 16.26 9.99 -2.13
CA LYS A 109 15.78 8.75 -2.77
C LYS A 109 16.93 7.77 -3.02
N ALA A 110 18.02 8.22 -3.64
CA ALA A 110 19.18 7.40 -3.96
C ALA A 110 19.85 6.85 -2.69
N LYS A 111 19.98 7.68 -1.66
CA LYS A 111 20.52 7.30 -0.35
C LYS A 111 19.67 6.21 0.31
N THR A 112 18.34 6.36 0.34
CA THR A 112 17.43 5.36 0.91
C THR A 112 17.48 4.05 0.13
N LEU A 113 17.55 4.11 -1.21
CA LEU A 113 17.73 2.93 -2.05
C LEU A 113 19.03 2.19 -1.72
N GLN A 114 20.13 2.93 -1.56
CA GLN A 114 21.42 2.33 -1.24
C GLN A 114 21.41 1.69 0.16
N ALA A 115 20.92 2.41 1.18
CA ALA A 115 20.82 1.89 2.54
C ALA A 115 19.96 0.60 2.63
N CYS A 116 18.87 0.54 1.87
CA CYS A 116 18.05 -0.67 1.78
C CYS A 116 18.82 -1.85 1.15
N ARG A 117 19.55 -1.59 0.06
CA ARG A 117 20.39 -2.60 -0.62
C ARG A 117 21.49 -3.13 0.30
N ASP A 118 22.17 -2.24 1.01
CA ASP A 118 23.23 -2.60 1.97
C ASP A 118 22.67 -3.47 3.11
N ALA A 119 21.40 -3.24 3.49
CA ALA A 119 20.68 -4.06 4.47
C ALA A 119 20.03 -5.34 3.87
N GLY A 120 20.23 -5.63 2.58
CA GLY A 120 19.69 -6.82 1.92
C GLY A 120 18.16 -6.84 1.76
N ARG A 121 17.48 -5.68 1.85
CA ARG A 121 16.01 -5.59 1.77
C ARG A 121 15.55 -4.61 0.68
N PRO A 122 14.39 -4.83 0.04
CA PRO A 122 13.81 -3.82 -0.84
C PRO A 122 13.34 -2.61 -0.03
N TRP A 123 13.41 -1.41 -0.63
CA TRP A 123 12.84 -0.20 -0.03
C TRP A 123 11.32 -0.20 -0.14
N ILE A 124 10.82 -0.40 -1.35
CA ILE A 124 9.39 -0.43 -1.66
C ILE A 124 8.89 -1.84 -1.36
N ALA A 125 7.85 -1.94 -0.54
CA ALA A 125 7.20 -3.20 -0.24
C ALA A 125 6.82 -3.94 -1.53
N GLN A 126 7.07 -5.25 -1.54
CA GLN A 126 6.83 -6.08 -2.71
C GLN A 126 5.33 -6.08 -3.07
N PHE A 127 5.04 -6.03 -4.37
CA PHE A 127 3.69 -6.02 -4.94
C PHE A 127 2.78 -4.87 -4.51
N ALA A 128 3.28 -3.93 -3.70
CA ALA A 128 2.49 -2.82 -3.17
C ALA A 128 2.48 -1.61 -4.12
N ALA A 129 3.60 -1.32 -4.80
CA ALA A 129 3.67 -0.16 -5.68
C ALA A 129 4.74 -0.28 -6.77
N CYS A 130 4.58 0.50 -7.84
CA CYS A 130 5.62 0.73 -8.83
C CYS A 130 6.87 1.35 -8.19
N TYR A 131 8.06 0.80 -8.43
CA TYR A 131 9.31 1.40 -7.93
C TYR A 131 9.68 2.73 -8.63
N ARG A 132 9.08 3.03 -9.79
CA ARG A 132 9.36 4.24 -10.57
C ARG A 132 8.49 5.42 -10.13
N CYS A 133 7.17 5.22 -10.00
CA CYS A 133 6.20 6.29 -9.67
C CYS A 133 5.50 6.13 -8.31
N TYR A 134 5.73 5.04 -7.58
CA TYR A 134 5.15 4.76 -6.24
C TYR A 134 3.62 4.65 -6.23
N MET A 135 3.03 4.36 -7.39
CA MET A 135 1.60 4.11 -7.54
C MET A 135 1.26 2.64 -7.32
N PRO A 136 0.09 2.34 -6.74
CA PRO A 136 -0.44 0.98 -6.67
C PRO A 136 -0.72 0.43 -8.07
N GLN A 137 -0.78 -0.90 -8.17
CA GLN A 137 -0.99 -1.66 -9.41
C GLN A 137 -2.24 -1.23 -10.18
N LEU A 138 -3.32 -0.92 -9.44
CA LEU A 138 -4.58 -0.44 -10.00
C LEU A 138 -4.45 0.88 -10.77
N ILE A 139 -3.45 1.70 -10.45
CA ILE A 139 -3.23 3.01 -11.09
C ILE A 139 -2.11 2.93 -12.13
N CYS A 140 -1.08 2.13 -11.89
CA CYS A 140 0.09 2.05 -12.76
C CYS A 140 0.25 0.66 -13.34
N THR A 141 -0.07 0.52 -14.62
CA THR A 141 0.16 -0.72 -15.39
C THR A 141 1.63 -1.15 -15.40
N MET A 142 2.58 -0.21 -15.37
CA MET A 142 4.02 -0.51 -15.29
C MET A 142 4.47 -1.11 -13.95
N ALA A 143 3.58 -1.15 -12.95
CA ALA A 143 3.84 -1.86 -11.71
C ALA A 143 3.67 -3.39 -11.90
N ASP A 144 2.91 -3.82 -12.91
CA ASP A 144 2.74 -5.21 -13.29
C ASP A 144 3.94 -5.65 -14.15
N PRO A 145 4.70 -6.68 -13.70
CA PRO A 145 5.84 -7.18 -14.46
C PRO A 145 5.51 -7.61 -15.89
N GLU A 146 4.33 -8.19 -16.12
CA GLU A 146 3.92 -8.69 -17.44
C GLU A 146 3.58 -7.53 -18.38
N ALA A 147 2.73 -6.61 -17.92
CA ALA A 147 2.40 -5.40 -18.68
C ALA A 147 3.63 -4.51 -18.96
N ARG A 148 4.64 -4.54 -18.08
CA ARG A 148 5.90 -3.83 -18.32
C ARG A 148 6.73 -4.47 -19.43
N ALA A 149 6.80 -5.80 -19.48
CA ALA A 149 7.60 -6.50 -20.50
C ALA A 149 7.08 -6.16 -21.90
N THR A 150 5.76 -6.17 -22.09
CA THR A 150 5.13 -5.80 -23.37
C THR A 150 5.33 -4.32 -23.70
N ALA A 151 5.13 -3.43 -22.72
CA ALA A 151 5.32 -1.99 -22.93
C ALA A 151 6.78 -1.59 -23.24
N GLU A 152 7.77 -2.33 -22.71
CA GLU A 152 9.19 -2.13 -23.02
C GLU A 152 9.52 -2.60 -24.46
N GLU A 153 8.87 -3.65 -24.96
CA GLU A 153 8.99 -4.10 -26.37
C GLU A 153 8.37 -3.08 -27.35
N ASP A 154 7.25 -2.47 -26.96
CA ASP A 154 6.52 -1.48 -27.78
C ASP A 154 7.07 -0.05 -27.69
N GLY A 155 8.08 0.19 -26.85
CA GLY A 155 8.65 1.53 -26.63
C GLY A 155 7.73 2.49 -25.85
N VAL A 156 6.66 2.00 -25.22
CA VAL A 156 5.67 2.77 -24.45
C VAL A 156 5.93 2.59 -22.94
N GLY A 157 7.17 2.81 -22.50
CA GLY A 157 7.67 2.35 -21.19
C GLY A 157 7.60 3.33 -20.01
N GLU A 158 6.78 4.38 -20.04
CA GLU A 158 6.81 5.44 -19.01
C GLU A 158 5.60 5.43 -18.06
N CYS A 159 5.87 5.62 -16.76
CA CYS A 159 4.82 5.76 -15.76
C CYS A 159 4.09 7.10 -15.92
N ARG A 160 2.76 7.05 -16.03
CA ARG A 160 1.88 8.22 -16.18
C ARG A 160 2.12 9.33 -15.14
N PHE A 161 2.42 8.95 -13.90
CA PHE A 161 2.61 9.86 -12.75
C PHE A 161 4.05 9.92 -12.24
N ARG A 162 5.00 9.72 -13.14
CA ARG A 162 6.42 9.80 -12.80
C ARG A 162 6.75 11.13 -12.13
N ASP A 163 7.60 11.06 -11.10
CA ASP A 163 8.12 12.23 -10.36
C ASP A 163 7.05 13.14 -9.74
N MET A 164 5.89 12.59 -9.33
CA MET A 164 4.85 13.34 -8.60
C MET A 164 4.89 13.04 -7.09
N VAL A 165 4.78 11.77 -6.70
CA VAL A 165 4.59 11.38 -5.29
C VAL A 165 5.81 11.63 -4.42
N MET A 166 6.99 11.15 -4.82
CA MET A 166 8.18 11.24 -3.98
C MET A 166 8.64 12.69 -3.74
N PRO A 167 8.72 13.58 -4.76
CA PRO A 167 9.02 14.99 -4.51
C PRO A 167 7.97 15.69 -3.62
N LEU A 168 6.69 15.36 -3.77
CA LEU A 168 5.61 15.88 -2.90
C LEU A 168 5.84 15.49 -1.44
N CYS A 169 6.05 14.19 -1.17
CA CYS A 169 6.28 13.70 0.18
C CYS A 169 7.56 14.31 0.79
N TYR A 170 8.64 14.36 0.01
CA TYR A 170 9.90 14.96 0.44
C TYR A 170 9.74 16.43 0.84
N GLY A 171 9.11 17.25 -0.01
CA GLY A 171 8.90 18.67 0.27
C GLY A 171 8.05 18.91 1.52
N ALA A 172 7.02 18.07 1.73
CA ALA A 172 6.14 18.17 2.88
C ALA A 172 6.87 18.02 4.22
N PHE A 173 7.94 17.24 4.27
CA PHE A 173 8.72 17.03 5.49
C PHE A 173 9.35 18.32 6.05
N PHE A 174 9.67 19.28 5.17
CA PHE A 174 10.40 20.51 5.53
C PHE A 174 9.50 21.70 5.83
N ARG A 175 8.18 21.58 5.67
CA ARG A 175 7.24 22.69 5.86
C ARG A 175 6.32 22.42 7.03
N ALA A 176 6.16 23.42 7.90
CA ALA A 176 5.39 23.27 9.14
C ALA A 176 3.93 22.82 8.89
N GLY A 177 3.24 23.42 7.93
CA GLY A 177 1.85 23.07 7.57
C GLY A 177 1.72 21.62 7.08
N PRO A 178 2.32 21.25 5.94
CA PRO A 178 2.33 19.86 5.44
C PRO A 178 2.82 18.83 6.46
N ARG A 179 3.85 19.16 7.25
CA ARG A 179 4.34 18.27 8.31
C ARG A 179 3.34 18.08 9.44
N ALA A 180 2.62 19.13 9.83
CA ALA A 180 1.54 19.04 10.81
C ALA A 180 0.37 18.18 10.28
N LEU A 181 0.06 18.30 8.98
CA LEU A 181 -0.93 17.45 8.33
C LEU A 181 -0.52 15.98 8.33
N ILE A 182 0.74 15.67 8.00
CA ILE A 182 1.27 14.30 8.10
C ILE A 182 1.15 13.79 9.54
N LYS A 183 1.55 14.58 10.55
CA LYS A 183 1.45 14.18 11.96
C LYS A 183 -0.01 13.92 12.39
N LYS A 184 -0.98 14.68 11.87
CA LYS A 184 -2.41 14.51 12.16
C LYS A 184 -2.95 13.20 11.59
N HIS A 185 -2.54 12.82 10.38
CA HIS A 185 -3.07 11.65 9.68
C HIS A 185 -2.28 10.36 9.94
N PHE A 186 -1.01 10.48 10.34
CA PHE A 186 -0.11 9.36 10.57
C PHE A 186 0.52 9.52 11.96
N PRO A 187 0.12 8.70 12.96
CA PRO A 187 0.59 8.80 14.34
C PRO A 187 2.02 8.22 14.49
N ARG A 188 2.96 8.69 13.68
CA ARG A 188 4.38 8.32 13.72
C ARG A 188 5.24 9.58 13.79
N ALA A 189 6.21 9.57 14.68
CA ALA A 189 7.22 10.61 14.76
C ALA A 189 8.47 10.19 13.98
N PHE A 190 9.02 11.11 13.19
CA PHE A 190 10.22 10.88 12.38
C PHE A 190 11.40 11.64 12.96
N LYS A 191 12.51 10.94 13.19
CA LYS A 191 13.73 11.55 13.75
C LYS A 191 14.40 12.51 12.77
N ASN A 192 14.46 12.10 11.50
CA ASN A 192 15.09 12.83 10.43
C ASN A 192 14.45 12.46 9.08
N ILE A 193 14.95 13.07 7.99
CA ILE A 193 14.46 12.82 6.64
C ILE A 193 14.72 11.37 6.19
N ASP A 194 15.80 10.73 6.63
CA ASP A 194 16.14 9.37 6.20
C ASP A 194 15.13 8.34 6.77
N ASP A 195 14.77 8.49 8.05
CA ASP A 195 13.75 7.69 8.74
C ASP A 195 12.38 7.85 8.05
N TYR A 196 12.02 9.10 7.71
CA TYR A 196 10.81 9.38 6.95
C TYR A 196 10.82 8.74 5.55
N MET A 197 11.91 8.91 4.80
CA MET A 197 12.04 8.35 3.45
C MET A 197 11.99 6.81 3.48
N HIS A 198 12.58 6.16 4.48
CA HIS A 198 12.45 4.72 4.68
C HIS A 198 10.99 4.32 4.89
N TRP A 199 10.30 5.00 5.82
CA TRP A 199 8.89 4.72 6.13
C TRP A 199 7.96 4.88 4.92
N LEU A 200 8.24 5.83 4.02
CA LEU A 200 7.45 6.02 2.80
C LEU A 200 7.37 4.77 1.90
N GLY A 201 8.32 3.84 2.01
CA GLY A 201 8.34 2.58 1.26
C GLY A 201 7.62 1.41 1.94
N GLU A 202 7.20 1.55 3.20
CA GLU A 202 6.46 0.52 3.93
C GLU A 202 5.06 0.29 3.34
N SER A 203 4.54 -0.93 3.46
CA SER A 203 3.20 -1.30 3.00
C SER A 203 2.11 -0.46 3.68
N SER A 204 1.06 -0.18 2.92
CA SER A 204 -0.16 0.46 3.38
C SER A 204 -1.31 0.09 2.45
N GLU A 205 -2.46 0.72 2.64
CA GLU A 205 -3.64 0.53 1.80
C GLU A 205 -4.28 1.87 1.43
N LEU A 206 -4.72 1.98 0.19
CA LEU A 206 -5.49 3.11 -0.30
C LEU A 206 -6.80 2.58 -0.88
N GLY A 207 -7.91 2.83 -0.19
CA GLY A 207 -9.20 2.25 -0.58
C GLY A 207 -9.13 0.72 -0.65
N GLY A 208 -8.65 0.07 0.41
CA GLY A 208 -8.48 -1.39 0.47
C GLY A 208 -7.42 -1.98 -0.46
N ALA A 209 -6.91 -1.23 -1.44
CA ALA A 209 -5.89 -1.71 -2.36
C ALA A 209 -4.48 -1.59 -1.75
N PRO A 210 -3.63 -2.64 -1.88
CA PRO A 210 -2.24 -2.57 -1.46
C PRO A 210 -1.50 -1.39 -2.11
N CYS A 211 -0.82 -0.61 -1.27
CA CYS A 211 -0.01 0.52 -1.69
C CYS A 211 1.19 0.70 -0.75
N VAL A 212 1.96 1.77 -0.92
CA VAL A 212 2.97 2.20 0.06
C VAL A 212 2.56 3.48 0.76
N GLN A 213 3.13 3.75 1.93
CA GLN A 213 2.87 4.96 2.71
C GLN A 213 3.03 6.26 1.88
N ALA A 214 3.93 6.28 0.90
CA ALA A 214 4.08 7.42 -0.02
C ALA A 214 2.78 7.77 -0.77
N ALA A 215 2.03 6.78 -1.26
CA ALA A 215 0.77 7.02 -1.95
C ALA A 215 -0.27 7.62 -1.00
N ARG A 216 -0.35 7.10 0.22
CA ARG A 216 -1.24 7.62 1.27
C ARG A 216 -0.91 9.04 1.70
N VAL A 217 0.37 9.34 1.88
CA VAL A 217 0.82 10.70 2.20
C VAL A 217 0.50 11.66 1.07
N ALA A 218 0.78 11.26 -0.18
CA ALA A 218 0.46 12.06 -1.35
C ALA A 218 -1.05 12.34 -1.44
N ASP A 219 -1.89 11.34 -1.18
CA ASP A 219 -3.34 11.51 -1.17
C ASP A 219 -3.80 12.58 -0.16
N VAL A 220 -3.28 12.51 1.07
CA VAL A 220 -3.56 13.50 2.12
C VAL A 220 -3.10 14.91 1.71
N LEU A 221 -1.89 15.03 1.13
CA LEU A 221 -1.32 16.32 0.74
C LEU A 221 -2.04 16.94 -0.46
N LEU A 222 -2.43 16.14 -1.46
CA LEU A 222 -3.12 16.63 -2.65
C LEU A 222 -4.51 17.19 -2.33
N ARG A 223 -5.22 16.60 -1.35
CA ARG A 223 -6.50 17.13 -0.87
C ARG A 223 -6.40 18.55 -0.31
N GLU A 224 -5.25 18.91 0.27
CA GLU A 224 -4.99 20.23 0.86
C GLU A 224 -4.50 21.24 -0.17
N ILE A 225 -3.79 20.79 -1.20
CA ILE A 225 -3.15 21.65 -2.19
C ILE A 225 -4.14 22.12 -3.29
N GLU A 226 -5.29 21.46 -3.39
CA GLU A 226 -6.39 21.82 -4.31
C GLU A 226 -7.35 22.88 -3.77
N THR A 227 -7.27 23.20 -2.47
CA THR A 227 -8.01 24.30 -1.83
C THR A 227 -7.19 25.59 -1.79
#